data_AF-A0A1Y5DIL5-F1
#
_entry.id   AF-A0A1Y5DIL5-F1
#
_cell.length_a   1.000
_cell.length_b   1.000
_cell.length_c   1.000
_cell.angle_alpha   90.00
_cell.angle_beta   90.00
_cell.angle_gamma   90.00
#
_symmetry.space_group_name_H-M   'P 1'
#
loop_
_entity.id
_entity.type
_entity.pdbx_description
1 polymer ?
#
loop_
_entity_poly.entity_id
_entity_poly.type
_entity_poly.pdbx_seq_one_letter_code
_entity_poly.pdbx_strand_id
1 'polypeptide(L)'
;MKIIISLLITLFAFSIQADEIYQQSAVDLCQNIKQKSYQTKCLKQVKTHTFNETALSYCGNIGSWNKIKTCLELIKNNNYQESPLKLCHSAKYFNNDFKACMKEAANKSYVSDIEVKLCQQQKSFNKQVKCLQAASSKPYVAAVEMEKSSNTEALASLQGEIKKAYELLRNNKTADATILLHDLVTSFKK
;
A
#
# COMPACT_ATOMS: atom_id res chain seq x y z
N MET A 1 36.83 23.21 -15.99
CA MET A 1 35.47 23.39 -15.43
C MET A 1 34.39 23.61 -16.50
N LYS A 2 34.62 24.39 -17.57
CA LYS A 2 33.62 24.63 -18.63
C LYS A 2 33.25 23.39 -19.48
N ILE A 3 34.19 22.47 -19.73
CA ILE A 3 33.94 21.26 -20.54
C ILE A 3 33.09 20.22 -19.78
N ILE A 4 33.28 20.10 -18.46
CA ILE A 4 32.54 19.16 -17.61
C ILE A 4 31.07 19.60 -17.48
N ILE A 5 30.82 20.91 -17.39
CA ILE A 5 29.46 21.46 -17.30
C ILE A 5 28.70 21.24 -18.63
N SER A 6 29.36 21.38 -19.79
CA SER A 6 28.71 21.09 -21.09
C SER A 6 28.40 19.60 -21.30
N LEU A 7 29.21 18.67 -20.76
CA LEU A 7 28.93 17.23 -20.81
C LEU A 7 27.76 16.81 -19.91
N LEU A 8 27.59 17.47 -18.76
CA LEU A 8 26.43 17.23 -17.89
C LEU A 8 25.12 17.74 -18.53
N ILE A 9 25.16 18.85 -19.27
CA ILE A 9 23.96 19.41 -19.90
C ILE A 9 23.49 18.56 -21.10
N THR A 10 24.40 17.90 -21.83
CA THR A 10 24.01 16.97 -22.91
C THR A 10 23.49 15.63 -22.40
N LEU A 11 23.89 15.18 -21.21
CA LEU A 11 23.31 13.98 -20.57
C LEU A 11 21.88 14.21 -20.05
N PHE A 12 21.51 15.45 -19.72
CA PHE A 12 20.13 15.79 -19.35
C PHE A 12 19.19 16.00 -20.55
N ALA A 13 19.71 16.06 -21.78
CA ALA A 13 18.92 16.32 -22.98
C ALA A 13 18.26 15.05 -23.57
N PHE A 14 18.57 13.85 -23.07
CA PHE A 14 18.04 12.58 -23.61
C PHE A 14 16.90 11.95 -22.80
N SER A 15 16.49 12.52 -21.66
CA SER A 15 15.48 11.89 -20.78
C SER A 15 14.08 12.51 -20.87
N ILE A 16 13.75 13.20 -21.98
CA ILE A 16 12.38 13.66 -22.27
C ILE A 16 11.87 13.01 -23.56
N GLN A 17 12.00 11.69 -23.65
CA GLN A 17 11.00 10.91 -24.34
C GLN A 17 10.06 10.43 -23.24
N ALA A 18 8.78 10.78 -23.34
CA ALA A 18 7.75 10.10 -22.58
C ALA A 18 7.71 8.65 -23.10
N ASP A 19 8.66 7.84 -22.64
CA ASP A 19 8.80 6.44 -23.03
C ASP A 19 7.47 5.75 -22.76
N GLU A 20 6.97 5.06 -23.77
CA GLU A 20 5.77 4.26 -23.67
C GLU A 20 6.03 3.19 -22.61
N ILE A 21 5.45 3.37 -21.42
CA ILE A 21 5.56 2.38 -20.33
C ILE A 21 4.65 1.21 -20.69
N TYR A 22 5.16 0.29 -21.49
CA TYR A 22 4.50 -0.98 -21.75
C TYR A 22 4.73 -1.91 -20.56
N GLN A 23 3.75 -1.92 -19.65
CA GLN A 23 3.66 -2.99 -18.67
C GLN A 23 3.04 -4.23 -19.33
N GLN A 24 3.85 -5.28 -19.52
CA GLN A 24 3.44 -6.49 -20.26
C GLN A 24 2.12 -7.08 -19.74
N SER A 25 1.95 -7.18 -18.42
CA SER A 25 0.72 -7.71 -17.82
C SER A 25 -0.53 -6.89 -18.17
N ALA A 26 -0.41 -5.58 -18.35
CA ALA A 26 -1.52 -4.72 -18.75
C ALA A 26 -1.86 -4.90 -20.23
N VAL A 27 -0.85 -5.11 -21.07
CA VAL A 27 -1.02 -5.47 -22.48
C VAL A 27 -1.71 -6.83 -22.61
N ASP A 28 -1.25 -7.83 -21.84
CA ASP A 28 -1.83 -9.18 -21.84
C ASP A 28 -3.30 -9.17 -21.43
N LEU A 29 -3.66 -8.40 -20.41
CA LEU A 29 -5.05 -8.18 -20.02
C LEU A 29 -5.87 -7.64 -21.21
N CYS A 30 -5.36 -6.62 -21.91
CA CYS A 30 -6.05 -6.03 -23.05
C CYS A 30 -6.18 -6.99 -24.24
N GLN A 31 -5.16 -7.81 -24.51
CA GLN A 31 -5.18 -8.79 -25.60
C GLN A 31 -6.19 -9.92 -25.37
N ASN A 32 -6.49 -10.24 -24.11
CA ASN A 32 -7.50 -11.23 -23.75
C ASN A 32 -8.96 -10.72 -23.87
N ILE A 33 -9.17 -9.45 -24.23
CA ILE A 33 -10.51 -8.90 -24.45
C ILE A 33 -11.04 -9.38 -25.81
N LYS A 34 -12.13 -10.17 -25.79
CA LYS A 34 -12.75 -10.78 -26.97
C LYS A 34 -13.14 -9.79 -28.09
N GLN A 35 -13.62 -8.60 -27.73
CA GLN A 35 -14.07 -7.62 -28.72
C GLN A 35 -12.91 -6.73 -29.16
N LYS A 36 -12.54 -6.80 -30.45
CA LYS A 36 -11.44 -6.02 -31.05
C LYS A 36 -11.52 -4.52 -30.78
N SER A 37 -12.72 -3.94 -30.84
CA SER A 37 -12.91 -2.50 -30.56
C SER A 37 -12.61 -2.12 -29.10
N TYR A 38 -12.85 -3.03 -28.15
CA TYR A 38 -12.53 -2.84 -26.74
C TYR A 38 -11.07 -3.11 -26.45
N GLN A 39 -10.47 -4.12 -27.10
CA GLN A 39 -9.02 -4.36 -27.07
C GLN A 39 -8.26 -3.11 -27.50
N THR A 40 -8.61 -2.48 -28.63
CA THR A 40 -7.96 -1.25 -29.10
C THR A 40 -8.10 -0.10 -28.08
N LYS A 41 -9.27 0.05 -27.47
CA LYS A 41 -9.51 1.08 -26.43
C LYS A 41 -8.68 0.80 -25.16
N CYS A 42 -8.58 -0.46 -24.76
CA CYS A 42 -7.79 -0.90 -23.62
C CYS A 42 -6.30 -0.62 -23.85
N LEU A 43 -5.75 -1.05 -24.99
CA LEU A 43 -4.35 -0.83 -25.35
C LEU A 43 -3.99 0.66 -25.33
N LYS A 44 -4.87 1.51 -25.85
CA LYS A 44 -4.68 2.97 -25.81
C LYS A 44 -4.64 3.51 -24.38
N GLN A 45 -5.40 2.93 -23.46
CA GLN A 45 -5.48 3.36 -22.06
C GLN A 45 -4.24 2.91 -21.25
N VAL A 46 -3.71 1.72 -21.49
CA VAL A 46 -2.60 1.16 -20.67
C VAL A 46 -1.22 1.63 -21.09
N LYS A 47 -1.07 2.09 -22.34
CA LYS A 47 0.22 2.41 -22.99
C LYS A 47 1.05 3.53 -22.34
N THR A 48 0.45 4.31 -21.44
CA THR A 48 1.10 5.48 -20.80
C THR A 48 1.01 5.47 -19.28
N HIS A 49 0.63 4.33 -18.70
CA HIS A 49 0.30 4.23 -17.29
C HIS A 49 0.94 3.00 -16.65
N THR A 50 1.35 3.15 -15.39
CA THR A 50 1.80 2.03 -14.57
C THR A 50 0.63 1.47 -13.77
N PHE A 51 0.72 0.19 -13.43
CA PHE A 51 -0.31 -0.53 -12.69
C PHE A 51 0.34 -1.42 -11.63
N ASN A 52 -0.24 -1.45 -10.43
CA ASN A 52 0.10 -2.48 -9.46
C ASN A 52 -0.40 -3.85 -9.95
N GLU A 53 0.48 -4.85 -10.01
CA GLU A 53 0.19 -6.18 -10.58
C GLU A 53 -1.01 -6.87 -9.93
N THR A 54 -1.10 -6.83 -8.60
CA THR A 54 -2.21 -7.46 -7.87
C THR A 54 -3.54 -6.77 -8.15
N ALA A 55 -3.55 -5.44 -8.22
CA ALA A 55 -4.74 -4.67 -8.55
C ALA A 55 -5.15 -4.88 -10.02
N LEU A 56 -4.18 -4.96 -10.93
CA LEU A 56 -4.39 -5.20 -12.35
C LEU A 56 -5.00 -6.59 -12.61
N SER A 57 -4.47 -7.61 -11.93
CA SER A 57 -5.01 -8.98 -11.96
C SER A 57 -6.47 -9.01 -11.51
N TYR A 58 -6.81 -8.28 -10.44
CA TYR A 58 -8.21 -8.13 -10.03
C TYR A 58 -9.07 -7.48 -11.12
N CYS A 59 -8.59 -6.40 -11.76
CA CYS A 59 -9.30 -5.74 -12.86
C CYS A 59 -9.63 -6.69 -14.02
N GLY A 60 -8.72 -7.61 -14.36
CA GLY A 60 -8.96 -8.61 -15.42
C GLY A 60 -10.10 -9.57 -15.12
N ASN A 61 -10.39 -9.83 -13.84
CA ASN A 61 -11.37 -10.83 -13.39
C ASN A 61 -12.80 -10.27 -13.21
N ILE A 62 -13.03 -8.95 -13.39
CA ILE A 62 -14.34 -8.31 -13.13
C ILE A 62 -15.38 -8.54 -14.26
N GLY A 63 -15.00 -9.30 -15.29
CA GLY A 63 -15.90 -9.96 -16.25
C GLY A 63 -16.41 -9.11 -17.43
N SER A 64 -16.73 -7.82 -17.24
CA SER A 64 -17.23 -6.96 -18.32
C SER A 64 -16.29 -5.80 -18.65
N TRP A 65 -16.20 -5.44 -19.94
CA TRP A 65 -15.32 -4.34 -20.40
C TRP A 65 -15.57 -3.03 -19.65
N ASN A 66 -16.82 -2.62 -19.43
CA ASN A 66 -17.11 -1.38 -18.72
C ASN A 66 -16.57 -1.38 -17.28
N LYS A 67 -16.59 -2.55 -16.60
CA LYS A 67 -16.01 -2.70 -15.26
C LYS A 67 -14.49 -2.73 -15.33
N ILE A 68 -13.89 -3.45 -16.29
CA ILE A 68 -12.45 -3.47 -16.55
C ILE A 68 -11.94 -2.05 -16.78
N LYS A 69 -12.52 -1.32 -17.74
CA LYS A 69 -12.19 0.07 -18.04
C LYS A 69 -12.22 0.96 -16.79
N THR A 70 -13.31 0.86 -16.01
CA THR A 70 -13.47 1.64 -14.78
C THR A 70 -12.42 1.26 -13.73
N CYS A 71 -12.07 -0.02 -13.63
CA CYS A 71 -11.05 -0.51 -12.71
C CYS A 71 -9.66 -0.01 -13.14
N LEU A 72 -9.30 -0.12 -14.41
CA LEU A 72 -8.04 0.41 -14.94
C LEU A 72 -7.91 1.92 -14.70
N GLU A 73 -8.97 2.70 -14.88
CA GLU A 73 -8.97 4.14 -14.53
C GLU A 73 -8.77 4.41 -13.04
N LEU A 74 -9.23 3.51 -12.18
CA LEU A 74 -9.13 3.62 -10.73
C LEU A 74 -7.72 3.35 -10.21
N ILE A 75 -7.00 2.42 -10.86
CA ILE A 75 -5.71 1.90 -10.37
C ILE A 75 -4.50 2.46 -11.12
N LYS A 76 -4.71 3.17 -12.24
CA LYS A 76 -3.62 3.74 -13.04
C LYS A 76 -2.73 4.65 -12.18
N ASN A 77 -1.42 4.48 -12.33
CA ASN A 77 -0.37 5.24 -11.65
C ASN A 77 -0.47 5.23 -10.11
N ASN A 78 -1.20 4.26 -9.54
CA ASN A 78 -1.33 4.09 -8.11
C ASN A 78 -0.53 2.86 -7.64
N ASN A 79 0.14 3.03 -6.51
CA ASN A 79 0.79 1.95 -5.78
C ASN A 79 -0.11 1.48 -4.63
N TYR A 80 -0.05 0.19 -4.33
CA TYR A 80 -0.85 -0.43 -3.29
C TYR A 80 0.02 -1.36 -2.46
N GLN A 81 -0.11 -1.27 -1.14
CA GLN A 81 0.39 -2.31 -0.26
C GLN A 81 -0.54 -3.54 -0.33
N GLU A 82 0.04 -4.73 -0.16
CA GLU A 82 -0.68 -6.00 -0.32
C GLU A 82 -1.86 -6.12 0.67
N SER A 83 -1.63 -5.83 1.95
CA SER A 83 -2.63 -6.01 3.01
C SER A 83 -3.89 -5.13 2.80
N PRO A 84 -3.78 -3.80 2.59
CA PRO A 84 -4.94 -2.95 2.29
C PRO A 84 -5.65 -3.34 0.99
N LEU A 85 -4.88 -3.72 -0.04
CA LEU A 85 -5.43 -4.15 -1.31
C LEU A 85 -6.27 -5.42 -1.17
N LYS A 86 -5.76 -6.40 -0.41
CA LYS A 86 -6.48 -7.64 -0.09
C LYS A 86 -7.77 -7.36 0.67
N LEU A 87 -7.78 -6.37 1.56
CA LEU A 87 -9.00 -5.92 2.22
C LEU A 87 -9.97 -5.34 1.19
N CYS A 88 -9.55 -4.44 0.31
CA CYS A 88 -10.45 -3.90 -0.73
C CYS A 88 -11.01 -5.00 -1.65
N HIS A 89 -10.20 -6.00 -2.01
CA HIS A 89 -10.62 -7.15 -2.82
C HIS A 89 -11.62 -8.07 -2.11
N SER A 90 -11.79 -7.98 -0.79
CA SER A 90 -12.82 -8.75 -0.07
C SER A 90 -14.23 -8.19 -0.25
N ALA A 91 -14.40 -7.06 -0.94
CA ALA A 91 -15.72 -6.56 -1.30
C ALA A 91 -16.46 -7.57 -2.19
N LYS A 92 -17.73 -7.83 -1.86
CA LYS A 92 -18.56 -8.79 -2.61
C LYS A 92 -18.74 -8.43 -4.09
N TYR A 93 -18.75 -7.14 -4.39
CA TYR A 93 -19.01 -6.62 -5.74
C TYR A 93 -18.11 -5.43 -6.05
N PHE A 94 -17.81 -5.24 -7.33
CA PHE A 94 -17.25 -4.00 -7.85
C PHE A 94 -18.31 -2.88 -7.82
N ASN A 95 -18.49 -2.27 -6.65
CA ASN A 95 -19.48 -1.23 -6.37
C ASN A 95 -18.80 0.07 -5.88
N ASN A 96 -19.57 1.03 -5.36
CA ASN A 96 -19.02 2.29 -4.87
C ASN A 96 -18.15 2.11 -3.63
N ASP A 97 -18.46 1.16 -2.75
CA ASP A 97 -17.66 0.88 -1.56
C ASP A 97 -16.28 0.32 -1.94
N PHE A 98 -16.24 -0.63 -2.88
CA PHE A 98 -14.98 -1.14 -3.45
C PHE A 98 -14.14 0.01 -4.00
N LYS A 99 -14.75 0.87 -4.83
CA LYS A 99 -14.05 2.00 -5.45
C LYS A 99 -13.54 2.99 -4.40
N ALA A 100 -14.31 3.23 -3.35
CA ALA A 100 -13.90 4.07 -2.24
C ALA A 100 -12.69 3.47 -1.50
N CYS A 101 -12.72 2.16 -1.22
CA CYS A 101 -11.59 1.46 -0.61
C CYS A 101 -10.32 1.54 -1.46
N MET A 102 -10.43 1.30 -2.77
CA MET A 102 -9.27 1.38 -3.67
C MET A 102 -8.71 2.80 -3.78
N LYS A 103 -9.55 3.85 -3.71
CA LYS A 103 -9.06 5.22 -3.64
C LYS A 103 -8.36 5.50 -2.32
N GLU A 104 -8.88 4.94 -1.25
CA GLU A 104 -8.34 5.09 0.09
C GLU A 104 -6.96 4.46 0.23
N ALA A 105 -6.79 3.24 -0.25
CA ALA A 105 -5.54 2.49 -0.15
C ALA A 105 -4.45 2.98 -1.12
N ALA A 106 -4.82 3.75 -2.15
CA ALA A 106 -3.90 4.20 -3.19
C ALA A 106 -2.80 5.11 -2.62
N ASN A 107 -1.56 4.76 -2.92
CA ASN A 107 -0.34 5.48 -2.54
C ASN A 107 -0.18 5.70 -1.03
N LYS A 108 -0.92 4.95 -0.20
CA LYS A 108 -0.80 4.99 1.25
C LYS A 108 0.15 3.91 1.74
N SER A 109 0.86 4.25 2.80
CA SER A 109 1.67 3.31 3.57
C SER A 109 1.03 3.12 4.93
N TYR A 110 0.94 1.88 5.38
CA TYR A 110 0.46 1.51 6.70
C TYR A 110 1.67 1.08 7.54
N VAL A 111 1.71 1.51 8.80
CA VAL A 111 2.91 1.36 9.65
C VAL A 111 3.15 -0.11 9.97
N SER A 112 2.09 -0.92 10.04
CA SER A 112 2.23 -2.37 10.14
C SER A 112 1.04 -3.13 9.55
N ASP A 113 1.28 -4.38 9.17
CA ASP A 113 0.22 -5.32 8.81
C ASP A 113 -0.77 -5.58 9.96
N ILE A 114 -0.37 -5.30 11.22
CA ILE A 114 -1.25 -5.48 12.38
C ILE A 114 -2.41 -4.50 12.31
N GLU A 115 -2.17 -3.24 11.95
CA GLU A 115 -3.21 -2.22 11.83
C GLU A 115 -4.26 -2.63 10.78
N VAL A 116 -3.79 -3.13 9.64
CA VAL A 116 -4.68 -3.62 8.58
C VAL A 116 -5.45 -4.87 9.04
N LYS A 117 -4.82 -5.81 9.75
CA LYS A 117 -5.50 -6.99 10.32
C LYS A 117 -6.56 -6.62 11.34
N LEU A 118 -6.32 -5.62 12.19
CA LEU A 118 -7.32 -5.09 13.12
C LEU A 118 -8.52 -4.51 12.37
N CYS A 119 -8.28 -3.81 11.25
CA CYS A 119 -9.36 -3.32 10.40
C CYS A 119 -10.15 -4.46 9.74
N GLN A 120 -9.52 -5.56 9.33
CA GLN A 120 -10.22 -6.72 8.75
C GLN A 120 -11.20 -7.38 9.73
N GLN A 121 -10.97 -7.29 11.04
CA GLN A 121 -11.84 -7.85 12.08
C GLN A 121 -13.16 -7.09 12.25
N GLN A 122 -13.33 -5.94 11.60
CA GLN A 122 -14.57 -5.17 11.67
C GLN A 122 -15.74 -5.90 10.99
N LYS A 123 -16.93 -5.82 11.61
CA LYS A 123 -18.13 -6.61 11.23
C LYS A 123 -18.66 -6.37 9.81
N SER A 124 -18.37 -5.23 9.21
CA SER A 124 -18.87 -4.89 7.87
C SER A 124 -17.80 -4.20 7.05
N PHE A 125 -17.85 -4.41 5.73
CA PHE A 125 -16.88 -3.82 4.80
C PHE A 125 -16.75 -2.31 4.96
N ASN A 126 -17.85 -1.58 5.10
CA ASN A 126 -17.82 -0.13 5.35
C ASN A 126 -17.04 0.23 6.63
N LYS A 127 -17.21 -0.55 7.71
CA LYS A 127 -16.42 -0.37 8.95
C LYS A 127 -14.93 -0.71 8.75
N GLN A 128 -14.63 -1.73 7.94
CA GLN A 128 -13.25 -2.07 7.57
C GLN A 128 -12.58 -0.92 6.82
N VAL A 129 -13.26 -0.31 5.83
CA VAL A 129 -12.76 0.84 5.07
C VAL A 129 -12.57 2.08 5.95
N LYS A 130 -13.53 2.39 6.83
CA LYS A 130 -13.39 3.49 7.81
C LYS A 130 -12.23 3.28 8.78
N CYS A 131 -11.97 2.03 9.17
CA CYS A 131 -10.80 1.72 9.98
C CYS A 131 -9.50 1.95 9.19
N LEU A 132 -9.41 1.50 7.94
CA LEU A 132 -8.25 1.77 7.08
C LEU A 132 -7.99 3.27 6.91
N GLN A 133 -9.04 4.08 6.80
CA GLN A 133 -8.95 5.54 6.76
C GLN A 133 -8.26 6.12 7.99
N ALA A 134 -8.64 5.65 9.17
CA ALA A 134 -8.07 6.09 10.44
C ALA A 134 -6.66 5.53 10.68
N ALA A 135 -6.36 4.34 10.14
CA ALA A 135 -5.09 3.64 10.33
C ALA A 135 -3.96 4.16 9.42
N SER A 136 -4.26 4.95 8.39
CA SER A 136 -3.21 5.49 7.51
C SER A 136 -2.42 6.59 8.22
N SER A 137 -1.46 6.17 9.05
CA SER A 137 -0.54 7.06 9.75
C SER A 137 0.65 7.38 8.86
N LYS A 138 1.18 8.61 8.95
CA LYS A 138 2.55 8.85 8.46
C LYS A 138 3.49 7.93 9.26
N PRO A 139 4.48 7.26 8.64
CA PRO A 139 5.47 6.49 9.37
C PRO A 139 6.05 7.34 10.49
N TYR A 140 6.11 6.79 11.71
CA TYR A 140 6.90 7.40 12.78
C TYR A 140 8.35 7.45 12.29
N VAL A 141 8.85 8.64 11.98
CA VAL A 141 10.27 8.86 11.71
C VAL A 141 10.94 9.00 13.06
N ALA A 142 11.54 7.91 13.54
CA ALA A 142 12.46 7.99 14.67
C ALA A 142 13.54 9.01 14.31
N ALA A 143 13.66 10.09 15.09
CA ALA A 143 14.81 10.98 14.99
C ALA A 143 16.05 10.11 15.21
N VAL A 144 16.90 10.02 14.19
CA VAL A 144 18.13 9.25 14.24
C VAL A 144 19.10 9.98 15.15
N GLU A 145 19.09 9.63 16.42
CA GLU A 145 20.27 9.70 17.28
C GLU A 145 20.49 8.29 17.83
N MET A 146 21.20 7.48 17.05
CA MET A 146 21.88 6.31 17.60
C MET A 146 23.37 6.63 17.64
N GLU A 147 23.83 7.05 18.81
CA GLU A 147 25.17 6.67 19.22
C GLU A 147 25.21 5.14 19.32
N LYS A 148 26.06 4.54 18.48
CA LYS A 148 26.40 3.13 18.55
C LYS A 148 26.95 2.79 19.93
N SER A 149 26.27 1.94 20.69
CA SER A 149 26.95 0.82 21.36
C SER A 149 25.99 -0.34 21.70
N SER A 150 26.46 -1.55 21.37
CA SER A 150 26.13 -2.88 21.91
C SER A 150 24.95 -2.99 22.90
N ASN A 151 23.81 -3.57 22.48
CA ASN A 151 22.77 -4.00 23.44
C ASN A 151 21.74 -5.01 22.86
N THR A 152 22.22 -6.14 22.31
CA THR A 152 21.37 -7.19 21.71
C THR A 152 20.39 -7.82 22.72
N GLU A 153 20.79 -7.97 23.98
CA GLU A 153 19.95 -8.53 25.05
C GLU A 153 18.87 -7.55 25.52
N ALA A 154 19.20 -6.26 25.67
CA ALA A 154 18.24 -5.24 26.03
C ALA A 154 17.17 -5.09 24.92
N LEU A 155 17.58 -5.18 23.65
CA LEU A 155 16.66 -5.16 22.51
C LEU A 155 15.73 -6.39 22.51
N ALA A 156 16.26 -7.59 22.78
CA ALA A 156 15.46 -8.81 22.86
C ALA A 156 14.45 -8.78 24.02
N SER A 157 14.85 -8.24 25.17
CA SER A 157 13.98 -8.04 26.33
C SER A 157 12.84 -7.07 26.02
N LEU A 158 13.16 -5.93 25.38
CA LEU A 158 12.19 -4.95 24.89
C LEU A 158 11.16 -5.58 23.94
N GLN A 159 11.63 -6.37 22.97
CA GLN A 159 10.77 -7.06 22.03
C GLN A 159 9.83 -8.05 22.74
N GLY A 160 10.32 -8.74 23.78
CA GLY A 160 9.53 -9.63 24.63
C GLY A 160 8.39 -8.92 25.35
N GLU A 161 8.68 -7.79 26.01
CA GLU A 161 7.67 -7.01 26.75
C GLU A 161 6.64 -6.36 25.82
N ILE A 162 7.07 -5.83 24.67
CA ILE A 162 6.15 -5.29 23.66
C ILE A 162 5.20 -6.39 23.14
N LYS A 163 5.70 -7.60 22.92
CA LYS A 163 4.88 -8.73 22.48
C LYS A 163 3.81 -9.11 23.53
N LYS A 164 4.17 -9.10 24.82
CA LYS A 164 3.21 -9.33 25.92
C LYS A 164 2.12 -8.27 25.94
N ALA A 165 2.46 -6.98 25.75
CA ALA A 165 1.47 -5.92 25.63
C ALA A 165 0.49 -6.16 24.47
N TYR A 166 0.98 -6.58 23.30
CA TYR A 166 0.12 -6.94 22.17
C TYR A 166 -0.82 -8.11 22.47
N GLU A 167 -0.35 -9.14 23.17
CA GLU A 167 -1.18 -10.27 23.57
C GLU A 167 -2.27 -9.86 24.57
N LEU A 168 -1.97 -8.97 25.52
CA LEU A 168 -2.95 -8.39 26.44
C LEU A 168 -4.03 -7.60 25.69
N LEU A 169 -3.63 -6.75 24.73
CA LEU A 169 -4.57 -6.02 23.87
C LEU A 169 -5.46 -6.97 23.07
N ARG A 170 -4.88 -8.03 22.50
CA ARG A 170 -5.62 -9.05 21.74
C ARG A 170 -6.65 -9.78 22.59
N ASN A 171 -6.40 -9.90 23.88
CA ASN A 171 -7.30 -10.54 24.85
C ASN A 171 -8.24 -9.53 25.56
N ASN A 172 -8.41 -8.31 25.03
CA ASN A 172 -9.22 -7.22 25.60
C ASN A 172 -8.81 -6.79 27.02
N LYS A 173 -7.56 -7.04 27.41
CA LYS A 173 -6.99 -6.59 28.70
C LYS A 173 -6.29 -5.25 28.54
N THR A 174 -7.05 -4.23 28.12
CA THR A 174 -6.51 -2.91 27.76
C THR A 174 -5.83 -2.21 28.93
N ALA A 175 -6.36 -2.33 30.15
CA ALA A 175 -5.75 -1.73 31.34
C ALA A 175 -4.37 -2.34 31.63
N ASP A 176 -4.28 -3.67 31.63
CA ASP A 176 -3.03 -4.40 31.87
C ASP A 176 -1.96 -4.07 30.80
N ALA A 177 -2.37 -4.00 29.52
CA ALA A 177 -1.47 -3.60 28.44
C ALA A 177 -0.97 -2.16 28.61
N THR A 178 -1.84 -1.25 29.06
CA THR A 178 -1.49 0.15 29.28
C THR A 178 -0.49 0.30 30.43
N ILE A 179 -0.70 -0.43 31.53
CA ILE A 179 0.22 -0.46 32.67
C ILE A 179 1.58 -1.01 32.24
N LEU A 180 1.61 -2.14 31.53
CA LEU A 180 2.86 -2.75 31.06
C LEU A 180 3.66 -1.81 30.15
N LEU A 181 2.98 -1.12 29.21
CA LEU A 181 3.64 -0.14 28.33
C LEU A 181 4.10 1.10 29.10
N HIS A 182 3.33 1.57 30.09
CA HIS A 182 3.70 2.69 30.95
C HIS A 182 4.98 2.38 31.76
N ASP A 183 5.03 1.21 32.38
CA ASP A 183 6.17 0.76 33.16
C ASP A 183 7.41 0.60 32.27
N LEU A 184 7.23 0.01 31.08
CA LEU A 184 8.30 -0.14 30.09
C LEU A 184 8.88 1.22 29.67
N VAL A 185 8.03 2.20 29.33
CA VAL A 185 8.48 3.55 28.98
C VAL A 185 9.17 4.25 30.15
N THR A 186 8.66 4.05 31.37
CA THR A 186 9.24 4.64 32.58
C THR A 186 10.61 4.05 32.90
N SER A 187 10.85 2.78 32.55
CA SER A 187 12.15 2.13 32.74
C SER A 187 13.29 2.77 31.93
N PHE A 188 13.01 3.41 30.79
CA PHE A 188 14.01 4.14 29.99
C PHE A 188 14.34 5.54 30.50
N LYS A 189 13.58 6.04 31.48
CA LYS A 189 13.82 7.36 32.09
C LYS A 189 14.70 7.30 33.33
N LYS A 190 15.07 6.09 33.75
CA LYS A 190 16.01 5.83 34.84
C LYS A 190 17.39 5.58 34.26
#